data_AF-F2LSX5-F1
#
_entry.id   AF-F2LSX5-F1
#
_cell.length_a   1.000
_cell.length_b   1.000
_cell.length_c   1.000
_cell.angle_alpha   90.00
_cell.angle_beta   90.00
_cell.angle_gamma   90.00
#
_symmetry.space_group_name_H-M   'P 1'
#
loop_
_entity.id
_entity.type
_entity.pdbx_description
1 polymer ?
#
loop_
_entity_poly.entity_id
_entity_poly.type
_entity_poly.pdbx_seq_one_letter_code
_entity_poly.pdbx_strand_id
1 'polypeptide(L)'
;MPVTESPIYEPELDMQDAQGRNMVRLGDTTDHGGKVVEATDEVKHLGISVALDQHGVMCPKCGGVFPLLASGPRTHRGRRVGYVGDKTGCGATVIGS
;
A
#
# COMPACT_ATOMS: atom_id res chain seq x y z
N MET A 1 34.66 7.32 26.78
CA MET A 1 34.04 7.89 25.56
C MET A 1 33.45 6.71 24.79
N PRO A 2 32.17 6.34 24.98
CA PRO A 2 31.58 5.32 24.13
C PRO A 2 31.38 5.90 22.73
N VAL A 3 31.87 5.19 21.72
CA VAL A 3 31.57 5.48 20.32
C VAL A 3 30.07 5.21 20.12
N THR A 4 29.29 6.26 19.88
CA THR A 4 27.91 6.09 19.44
C THR A 4 27.98 5.57 18.01
N GLU A 5 27.69 4.28 17.82
CA GLU A 5 27.42 3.72 16.50
C GLU A 5 26.40 4.62 15.81
N SER A 6 26.80 5.12 14.63
CA SER A 6 25.92 5.91 13.78
C SER A 6 24.68 5.07 13.48
N PRO A 7 23.45 5.60 13.60
CA PRO A 7 22.27 4.83 13.25
C PRO A 7 22.41 4.45 11.78
N ILE A 8 22.41 3.15 11.52
CA ILE A 8 22.29 2.58 10.19
C ILE A 8 21.08 3.26 9.57
N TYR A 9 21.27 3.96 8.46
CA TYR A 9 20.16 4.52 7.69
C TYR A 9 19.33 3.33 7.18
N GLU A 10 18.22 3.05 7.85
CA GLU A 10 17.26 2.00 7.48
C GLU A 10 16.04 2.66 6.79
N PRO A 11 16.14 3.06 5.50
CA PRO A 11 15.05 3.74 4.79
C PRO A 11 13.79 2.88 4.62
N GLU A 12 13.85 1.61 4.99
CA GLU A 12 12.73 0.65 4.89
C GLU A 12 11.78 0.72 6.10
N LEU A 13 12.24 1.21 7.25
CA LEU A 13 11.41 1.36 8.46
C LEU A 13 10.41 2.52 8.36
N ASP A 14 10.72 3.55 7.57
CA ASP A 14 9.83 4.71 7.38
C ASP A 14 8.60 4.42 6.50
N MET A 15 8.60 3.28 5.79
CA MET A 15 7.53 2.96 4.84
C MET A 15 6.45 2.03 5.40
N GLN A 16 6.66 1.47 6.59
CA GLN A 16 5.61 0.71 7.30
C GLN A 16 4.79 1.66 8.19
N ASP A 17 3.52 1.32 8.46
CA ASP A 17 2.77 2.03 9.51
C ASP A 17 3.17 1.55 10.91
N ALA A 18 2.60 2.16 11.94
CA ALA A 18 2.88 1.80 13.33
C ALA A 18 2.46 0.36 13.69
N GLN A 19 1.72 -0.33 12.82
CA GLN A 19 1.35 -1.73 12.96
C GLN A 19 2.25 -2.68 12.15
N GLY A 20 3.30 -2.16 11.48
CA GLY A 20 4.20 -2.96 10.65
C GLY A 20 3.60 -3.36 9.31
N ARG A 21 2.54 -2.69 8.85
CA ARG A 21 1.93 -2.99 7.54
C ARG A 21 2.70 -2.26 6.44
N ASN A 22 3.01 -2.99 5.37
CA ASN A 22 3.58 -2.40 4.16
C ASN A 22 2.53 -1.58 3.41
N MET A 23 2.99 -0.54 2.70
CA MET A 23 2.14 0.21 1.78
C MET A 23 1.71 -0.68 0.61
N VAL A 24 0.45 -0.54 0.19
CA VAL A 24 -0.05 -1.20 -1.03
C VAL A 24 0.68 -0.62 -2.24
N ARG A 25 1.20 -1.51 -3.08
CA ARG A 25 1.91 -1.18 -4.31
C ARG A 25 1.12 -1.60 -5.53
N LEU A 26 1.46 -1.01 -6.67
CA LEU A 26 0.98 -1.45 -7.98
C LEU A 26 1.29 -2.94 -8.18
N GLY A 27 0.26 -3.72 -8.53
CA GLY A 27 0.39 -5.17 -8.74
C GLY A 27 0.19 -6.04 -7.51
N ASP A 28 0.10 -5.47 -6.30
CA ASP A 28 -0.21 -6.25 -5.09
C ASP A 28 -1.55 -7.00 -5.27
N THR A 29 -1.63 -8.20 -4.71
CA THR A 29 -2.76 -9.11 -4.91
C THR A 29 -3.82 -8.97 -3.83
N THR A 30 -5.03 -9.47 -4.11
CA THR A 30 -6.14 -9.54 -3.14
C THR A 30 -6.55 -10.98 -2.86
N ASP A 31 -7.23 -11.22 -1.74
CA ASP A 31 -7.86 -12.49 -1.38
C ASP A 31 -8.95 -13.00 -2.36
N HIS A 32 -9.43 -12.14 -3.26
CA HIS A 32 -10.32 -12.50 -4.36
C HIS A 32 -9.59 -12.87 -5.66
N GLY A 33 -8.25 -13.00 -5.64
CA GLY A 33 -7.42 -13.26 -6.82
C GLY A 33 -7.24 -12.05 -7.75
N GLY A 34 -7.66 -10.88 -7.30
CA GLY A 34 -7.47 -9.59 -7.97
C GLY A 34 -6.08 -8.99 -7.76
N LYS A 35 -5.87 -7.83 -8.41
CA LYS A 35 -4.63 -7.05 -8.33
C LYS A 35 -4.87 -5.56 -8.37
N VAL A 36 -4.03 -4.80 -7.68
CA VAL A 36 -4.01 -3.34 -7.73
C VAL A 36 -3.52 -2.88 -9.10
N VAL A 37 -4.28 -2.01 -9.77
CA VAL A 37 -4.00 -1.58 -11.16
C VAL A 37 -3.74 -0.07 -11.31
N GLU A 38 -3.98 0.72 -10.26
CA GLU A 38 -3.66 2.14 -10.24
C GLU A 38 -2.80 2.51 -9.03
N ALA A 39 -1.86 3.42 -9.23
CA ALA A 39 -0.92 3.90 -8.22
C ALA A 39 -0.39 5.29 -8.61
N THR A 40 0.20 6.01 -7.65
CA THR A 40 0.92 7.27 -7.94
C THR A 40 2.37 6.98 -8.30
N ASP A 41 2.91 7.75 -9.23
CA ASP A 41 4.33 7.77 -9.61
C ASP A 41 5.21 8.57 -8.66
N GLU A 42 4.61 9.40 -7.79
CA GLU A 42 5.32 10.30 -6.87
C GLU A 42 5.81 9.63 -5.58
N VAL A 43 5.17 8.53 -5.18
CA VAL A 43 5.51 7.78 -3.97
C VAL A 43 5.82 6.35 -4.35
N LYS A 44 6.99 5.88 -3.89
CA LYS A 44 7.47 4.52 -4.14
C LYS A 44 7.79 3.81 -2.83
N HIS A 45 7.38 2.54 -2.75
CA HIS A 45 7.77 1.61 -1.70
C HIS A 45 8.45 0.41 -2.35
N LEU A 46 9.69 0.12 -1.93
CA LEU A 46 10.54 -0.91 -2.56
C LEU A 46 10.70 -0.70 -4.08
N GLY A 47 10.78 0.57 -4.51
CA GLY A 47 10.90 0.95 -5.92
C GLY A 47 9.60 0.88 -6.74
N ILE A 48 8.49 0.42 -6.15
CA ILE A 48 7.19 0.27 -6.83
C ILE A 48 6.24 1.39 -6.41
N SER A 49 5.49 1.94 -7.36
CA SER A 49 4.46 2.95 -7.14
C SER A 49 3.43 2.52 -6.11
N VAL A 50 3.08 3.44 -5.21
CA VAL A 50 2.16 3.19 -4.09
C VAL A 50 0.72 3.55 -4.45
N ALA A 51 -0.23 2.73 -4.00
CA ALA A 51 -1.65 2.98 -4.16
C ALA A 51 -2.20 3.91 -3.07
N LEU A 52 -3.13 4.78 -3.48
CA LEU A 52 -3.81 5.74 -2.62
C LEU A 52 -5.30 5.41 -2.60
N ASP A 53 -6.03 5.99 -1.65
CA ASP A 53 -7.48 5.85 -1.52
C ASP A 53 -8.20 6.12 -2.85
N GLN A 54 -9.16 5.28 -3.20
CA GLN A 54 -9.91 5.26 -4.46
C GLN A 54 -9.16 4.82 -5.72
N HIS A 55 -7.88 4.40 -5.64
CA HIS A 55 -7.23 3.76 -6.79
C HIS A 55 -7.87 2.42 -7.14
N GLY A 56 -7.90 2.11 -8.43
CA GLY A 56 -8.48 0.90 -8.99
C GLY A 56 -7.76 -0.39 -8.57
N VAL A 57 -8.58 -1.38 -8.21
CA VAL A 57 -8.20 -2.77 -7.96
C VAL A 57 -9.08 -3.67 -8.82
N MET A 58 -8.48 -4.40 -9.76
CA MET A 58 -9.19 -5.35 -10.61
C MET A 58 -9.50 -6.60 -9.78
N CYS A 59 -10.76 -7.02 -9.77
CA CYS A 59 -11.22 -8.23 -9.11
C CYS A 59 -11.88 -9.19 -10.11
N PRO A 60 -11.25 -10.33 -10.44
CA PRO A 60 -11.78 -11.27 -11.44
C PRO A 60 -13.01 -12.01 -10.91
N LYS A 61 -13.07 -12.25 -9.59
CA LYS A 61 -14.19 -12.90 -8.91
C LYS A 61 -15.47 -12.06 -8.96
N CYS A 62 -15.35 -10.73 -8.88
CA CYS A 62 -16.48 -9.81 -8.89
C CYS A 62 -16.74 -9.17 -10.27
N GLY A 63 -15.85 -9.40 -11.25
CA GLY A 63 -16.02 -8.96 -12.62
C GLY A 63 -15.87 -7.45 -12.84
N GLY A 64 -14.93 -6.78 -12.18
CA GLY A 64 -14.77 -5.33 -12.33
C GLY A 64 -13.54 -4.73 -11.66
N VAL A 65 -13.42 -3.41 -11.78
CA VAL A 65 -12.43 -2.60 -11.05
C VAL A 65 -13.15 -1.89 -9.92
N PHE A 66 -12.61 -2.00 -8.71
CA PHE A 66 -13.18 -1.44 -7.50
C PHE A 66 -12.17 -0.55 -6.79
N PRO A 67 -12.60 0.51 -6.10
CA PRO A 67 -11.69 1.41 -5.40
C PRO A 67 -11.02 0.70 -4.21
N LEU A 68 -9.75 0.99 -3.98
CA LEU A 68 -9.07 0.74 -2.71
C LEU A 68 -9.65 1.67 -1.64
N LEU A 69 -10.01 1.12 -0.47
CA LEU A 69 -10.54 1.85 0.67
C LEU A 69 -9.44 1.99 1.72
N ALA A 70 -8.59 3.00 1.56
CA ALA A 70 -7.37 3.14 2.35
C ALA A 70 -7.66 3.56 3.80
N SER A 71 -7.08 2.84 4.76
CA SER A 71 -7.36 3.03 6.19
C SER A 71 -6.21 3.65 6.99
N GLY A 72 -5.01 3.73 6.39
CA GLY A 72 -3.81 4.14 7.10
C GLY A 72 -3.74 5.62 7.50
N PRO A 73 -2.82 5.98 8.41
CA PRO A 73 -2.70 7.33 8.96
C PRO A 73 -1.99 8.32 8.01
N ARG A 74 -1.23 7.82 7.03
CA ARG A 74 -0.48 8.66 6.08
C ARG A 74 -1.37 9.15 4.94
N THR A 75 -1.12 10.37 4.48
CA THR A 75 -1.76 10.94 3.30
C THR A 75 -0.71 11.47 2.32
N HIS A 76 -1.03 11.40 1.03
CA HIS A 76 -0.28 12.03 -0.06
C HIS A 76 -1.26 12.86 -0.88
N ARG A 77 -0.98 14.17 -1.03
CA ARG A 77 -1.86 15.14 -1.73
C ARG A 77 -3.34 15.05 -1.28
N GLY A 78 -3.57 14.89 0.01
CA GLY A 78 -4.92 14.83 0.59
C GLY A 78 -5.64 13.48 0.43
N ARG A 79 -5.02 12.47 -0.19
CA ARG A 79 -5.56 11.10 -0.29
C ARG A 79 -4.80 10.18 0.64
N ARG A 80 -5.48 9.26 1.32
CA ARG A 80 -4.81 8.30 2.23
C ARG A 80 -3.94 7.32 1.45
N VAL A 81 -2.81 6.94 2.04
CA VAL A 81 -1.96 5.87 1.54
C VAL A 81 -2.59 4.53 1.90
N GLY A 82 -2.67 3.61 0.95
CA GLY A 82 -3.16 2.25 1.19
C GLY A 82 -2.13 1.38 1.89
N TYR A 83 -2.58 0.49 2.75
CA TYR A 83 -1.74 -0.49 3.45
C TYR A 83 -2.25 -1.92 3.26
N VAL A 84 -1.36 -2.90 3.28
CA VAL A 84 -1.75 -4.32 3.23
C VAL A 84 -2.77 -4.59 4.36
N GLY A 85 -3.83 -5.33 4.03
CA GLY A 85 -4.99 -5.52 4.88
C GLY A 85 -6.14 -4.52 4.62
N ASP A 86 -5.90 -3.47 3.84
CA ASP A 86 -6.99 -2.57 3.41
C ASP A 86 -7.95 -3.29 2.46
N LYS A 87 -9.22 -2.87 2.52
CA LYS A 87 -10.31 -3.45 1.72
C LYS A 87 -10.48 -2.71 0.40
N THR A 88 -11.15 -3.37 -0.52
CA THR A 88 -11.63 -2.78 -1.78
C THR A 88 -13.14 -2.58 -1.73
N GLY A 89 -13.68 -1.79 -2.66
CA GLY A 89 -15.12 -1.54 -2.78
C GLY A 89 -15.97 -2.80 -2.99
N CYS A 90 -15.41 -3.90 -3.53
CA CYS A 90 -16.12 -5.19 -3.62
C CYS A 90 -15.98 -6.07 -2.36
N GLY A 91 -15.25 -5.62 -1.35
CA GLY A 91 -15.04 -6.34 -0.09
C GLY A 91 -13.76 -7.18 -0.02
N ALA A 92 -13.02 -7.35 -1.14
CA ALA A 92 -11.75 -8.06 -1.16
C ALA A 92 -10.70 -7.33 -0.31
N THR A 93 -9.76 -8.07 0.27
CA THR A 93 -8.66 -7.56 1.09
C THR A 93 -7.36 -7.63 0.30
N VAL A 94 -6.56 -6.55 0.30
CA VAL A 94 -5.22 -6.57 -0.29
C VAL A 94 -4.28 -7.35 0.62
N ILE A 95 -3.60 -8.36 0.08
CA ILE A 95 -2.70 -9.26 0.83
C ILE A 95 -1.21 -9.04 0.53
N GLY A 96 -0.90 -8.12 -0.38
CA GLY A 96 0.48 -7.81 -0.77
C GLY A 96 1.02 -8.75 -1.85
N SER A 97 2.35 -8.72 -2.04
CA SER A 97 3.11 -9.61 -2.93
C SER A 97 4.21 -10.33 -2.16
#